data_AF-A0A321LU77-F1
#
_entry.id   AF-A0A321LU77-F1
#
_cell.length_a   1.000
_cell.length_b   1.000
_cell.length_c   1.000
_cell.angle_alpha   90.00
_cell.angle_beta   90.00
_cell.angle_gamma   90.00
#
_symmetry.space_group_name_H-M   'P 1'
#
loop_
_entity.id
_entity.type
_entity.pdbx_description
1 polymer ?
#
loop_
_entity_poly.entity_id
_entity_poly.type
_entity_poly.pdbx_seq_one_letter_code
_entity_poly.pdbx_strand_id
1 'polypeptide(L)'
;MSFLGTTKPTAQGLLRRYVFTTDHKVVGLQYFFLSLAAVLVGTFLSLLMRIHLVWPQAAIPFLGQIKPENYLAYLTIHGTLMVFFVLSTVPQNGFGTYLLPLQLGASEMALPRLSMAGFWITLLSFFVLIAAFFAPGGASLAGWTQYPPLSAVPSAGPGQGTGTDLWLVSIGLFCVASVLSSINFITTTLKMRTRGMTLMRMPLTCWTWFVAAILILLAFSILLAAVIMLLLDRNAGTNFFVPANLLISGHAVDHQGGSPLLWQHLFWFFGHPEVYIAILPGMGVTSHLLSVFSRKPVFGYKAMVGAILAIGFLGFMVWGHHMFVSGMNPYAGFAFSSLTTAIAVPSAIKVFNWLGTLWGGRFRFTTPMLFSIGFVSLFITGGLTGPILAQPALDAYLHDTYFVVAHFHLIMAMAGLFAVFAATYFWFPKMFGRMMNSTLGSAHFWVTFFGAYAIFMPMHLLGIAGHPRRYSELTGVQYVAAMAPLQQFITAAAIITICGQLLFLINFFWSMFKGAAAGANPWECTTLEWTLPSPPPREGFGNQSPLVYQGAYEYSVPGASKDFLMQDSTATPQ
;
A
#
# COMPACT_ATOMS: atom_id res chain seq x y z
N MET A 1 11.87 16.38 21.66
CA MET A 1 12.45 15.63 20.52
C MET A 1 13.65 14.80 20.97
N SER A 2 13.45 13.77 21.80
CA SER A 2 14.46 12.74 22.07
C SER A 2 13.79 11.40 21.77
N PHE A 3 13.76 11.05 20.48
CA PHE A 3 12.95 9.93 19.95
C PHE A 3 13.62 8.56 20.07
N LEU A 4 14.85 8.48 20.59
CA LEU A 4 15.61 7.23 20.71
C LEU A 4 16.34 7.24 22.06
N GLY A 5 16.26 6.12 22.77
CA GLY A 5 16.75 5.93 24.13
C GLY A 5 18.19 6.35 24.38
N THR A 6 18.43 6.59 25.67
CA THR A 6 19.64 7.03 26.36
C THR A 6 20.96 6.52 25.78
N THR A 7 21.54 7.29 24.87
CA THR A 7 23.00 7.38 24.70
C THR A 7 23.35 8.86 24.79
N LYS A 8 24.44 9.18 25.51
CA LYS A 8 24.93 10.56 25.68
C LYS A 8 24.90 11.28 24.34
N PRO A 9 24.47 12.56 24.28
CA PRO A 9 24.45 13.29 23.02
C PRO A 9 25.89 13.35 22.51
N THR A 10 26.20 12.57 21.48
CA THR A 10 27.28 12.96 20.58
C THR A 10 26.88 14.31 20.01
N ALA A 11 27.82 15.24 19.92
CA ALA A 11 27.62 16.63 19.49
C ALA A 11 27.21 16.75 17.99
N GLN A 12 26.31 15.90 17.53
CA GLN A 12 25.71 15.96 16.20
C GLN A 12 24.43 16.79 16.33
N GLY A 13 24.39 17.94 15.65
CA GLY A 13 23.21 18.80 15.63
C GLY A 13 21.96 18.08 15.08
N LEU A 14 20.78 18.58 15.43
CA LEU A 14 19.47 18.04 15.02
C LEU A 14 19.38 17.74 13.51
N LEU A 15 19.98 18.61 12.67
CA LEU A 15 20.05 18.43 11.22
C LEU A 15 20.79 17.15 10.82
N ARG A 16 21.93 16.84 11.43
CA ARG A 16 22.69 15.61 11.11
C ARG A 16 21.96 14.35 11.59
N ARG A 17 21.19 14.46 12.69
CA ARG A 17 20.48 13.35 13.30
C ARG A 17 19.20 12.95 12.55
N TYR A 18 18.49 13.91 11.97
CA TYR A 18 17.19 13.66 11.34
C TYR A 18 17.12 14.07 9.87
N VAL A 19 17.83 15.12 9.44
CA VAL A 19 17.77 15.57 8.04
C VAL A 19 18.77 14.80 7.17
N PHE A 20 20.03 14.75 7.60
CA PHE A 20 21.12 14.11 6.86
C PHE A 20 21.52 12.73 7.42
N THR A 21 20.55 12.01 7.97
CA THR A 21 20.78 10.68 8.55
C THR A 21 20.83 9.59 7.48
N THR A 22 21.76 8.65 7.64
CA THR A 22 21.82 7.42 6.84
C THR A 22 21.27 6.20 7.59
N ASP A 23 20.91 6.37 8.86
CA ASP A 23 20.37 5.27 9.65
C ASP A 23 19.01 4.83 9.10
N HIS A 24 18.98 3.63 8.53
CA HIS A 24 17.80 3.01 7.93
C HIS A 24 16.59 2.93 8.88
N LYS A 25 16.82 2.87 10.20
CA LYS A 25 15.75 2.90 11.21
C LYS A 25 15.07 4.26 11.26
N VAL A 26 15.85 5.34 11.21
CA VAL A 26 15.32 6.71 11.19
C VAL A 26 14.62 6.98 9.86
N VAL A 27 15.24 6.59 8.74
CA VAL A 27 14.62 6.75 7.40
C VAL A 27 13.31 5.97 7.29
N GLY A 28 13.26 4.73 7.79
CA GLY A 28 12.02 3.95 7.85
C GLY A 28 10.92 4.64 8.67
N LEU A 29 11.25 5.22 9.83
CA LEU A 29 10.30 6.01 10.62
C LEU A 29 9.85 7.29 9.89
N GLN A 30 10.74 7.94 9.15
CA GLN A 30 10.38 9.11 8.35
C GLN A 30 9.33 8.77 7.29
N TYR A 31 9.51 7.66 6.56
CA TYR A 31 8.50 7.15 5.64
C TYR A 31 7.20 6.78 6.36
N PHE A 32 7.29 6.14 7.54
CA PHE A 32 6.10 5.80 8.33
C PHE A 32 5.27 7.05 8.68
N PHE A 33 5.91 8.12 9.17
CA PHE A 33 5.20 9.36 9.51
C PHE A 33 4.71 10.13 8.28
N LEU A 34 5.42 10.06 7.15
CA LEU A 34 4.93 10.60 5.89
C LEU A 34 3.64 9.89 5.46
N SER A 35 3.62 8.55 5.50
CA SER A 35 2.41 7.78 5.20
C SER A 35 1.29 8.01 6.22
N LEU A 36 1.62 8.23 7.49
CA LEU A 36 0.62 8.62 8.50
C LEU A 36 -0.01 9.98 8.17
N ALA A 37 0.77 10.96 7.74
CA ALA A 37 0.23 12.24 7.28
C ALA A 37 -0.63 12.06 6.02
N ALA A 38 -0.16 11.29 5.04
CA ALA A 38 -0.87 11.03 3.79
C ALA A 38 -2.21 10.31 4.00
N VAL A 39 -2.26 9.29 4.88
CA VAL A 39 -3.50 8.56 5.17
C VAL A 39 -4.52 9.44 5.88
N LEU A 40 -4.08 10.35 6.78
CA LEU A 40 -4.98 11.30 7.44
C LEU A 40 -5.60 12.26 6.42
N VAL A 41 -4.77 12.84 5.53
CA VAL A 41 -5.27 13.73 4.45
C VAL A 41 -6.21 12.97 3.52
N GLY A 42 -5.79 11.81 3.00
CA GLY A 42 -6.63 11.05 2.08
C GLY A 42 -7.93 10.55 2.72
N THR A 43 -7.93 10.17 4.00
CA THR A 43 -9.16 9.77 4.72
C THR A 43 -10.08 10.97 4.92
N PHE A 44 -9.52 12.13 5.24
CA PHE A 44 -10.28 13.38 5.32
C PHE A 44 -10.94 13.74 3.97
N LEU A 45 -10.20 13.65 2.87
CA LEU A 45 -10.76 13.83 1.52
C LEU A 45 -11.89 12.84 1.21
N SER A 46 -11.73 11.58 1.63
CA SER A 46 -12.79 10.56 1.50
C SER A 46 -14.04 10.93 2.27
N LEU A 47 -13.90 11.42 3.51
CA LEU A 47 -15.02 11.89 4.31
C LEU A 47 -15.75 13.06 3.61
N LEU A 48 -15.01 14.03 3.07
CA LEU A 48 -15.61 15.14 2.30
C LEU A 48 -16.40 14.64 1.08
N MET A 49 -15.87 13.66 0.34
CA MET A 49 -16.59 13.02 -0.76
C MET A 49 -17.88 12.34 -0.29
N ARG A 50 -17.83 11.57 0.81
CA ARG A 50 -19.00 10.87 1.35
C ARG A 50 -20.08 11.83 1.84
N ILE A 51 -19.68 12.93 2.48
CA ILE A 51 -20.59 13.99 2.93
C ILE A 51 -21.25 14.65 1.72
N HIS A 52 -20.48 15.04 0.69
CA HIS A 52 -21.02 15.66 -0.52
C HIS A 52 -22.05 14.78 -1.23
N LEU A 53 -21.79 13.47 -1.36
CA LEU A 53 -22.72 12.54 -2.03
C LEU A 53 -24.10 12.47 -1.37
N VAL A 54 -24.17 12.63 -0.05
CA VAL A 54 -25.42 12.52 0.71
C VAL A 54 -26.06 13.89 0.95
N TRP A 55 -25.23 14.92 1.17
CA TRP A 55 -25.65 16.28 1.45
C TRP A 55 -24.93 17.25 0.51
N PRO A 56 -25.29 17.29 -0.79
CA PRO A 56 -24.57 18.08 -1.80
C PRO A 56 -24.65 19.60 -1.58
N GLN A 57 -25.65 20.06 -0.82
CA GLN A 57 -25.83 21.47 -0.46
C GLN A 57 -25.20 21.84 0.89
N ALA A 58 -24.56 20.88 1.58
CA ALA A 58 -23.90 21.17 2.85
C ALA A 58 -22.70 22.11 2.64
N ALA A 59 -22.69 23.22 3.36
CA ALA A 59 -21.51 24.07 3.48
C ALA A 59 -20.64 23.56 4.64
N ILE A 60 -19.44 23.12 4.33
CA ILE A 60 -18.49 22.64 5.33
C ILE A 60 -17.78 23.85 5.95
N PRO A 61 -17.67 23.94 7.29
CA PRO A 61 -16.93 25.02 7.94
C PRO A 61 -15.54 25.20 7.33
N PHE A 62 -15.16 26.45 7.05
CA PHE A 62 -13.88 26.86 6.44
C PHE A 62 -13.63 26.41 4.99
N LEU A 63 -14.36 25.43 4.45
CA LEU A 63 -14.23 24.95 3.07
C LEU A 63 -15.37 25.43 2.15
N GLY A 64 -16.50 25.84 2.72
CA GLY A 64 -17.68 26.25 1.97
C GLY A 64 -18.40 25.07 1.32
N GLN A 65 -19.13 25.35 0.25
CA GLN A 65 -19.84 24.32 -0.50
C GLN A 65 -18.89 23.51 -1.38
N ILE A 66 -19.02 22.18 -1.34
CA ILE A 66 -18.28 21.29 -2.24
C ILE A 66 -18.98 21.28 -3.60
N LYS A 67 -18.28 21.74 -4.63
CA LYS A 67 -18.74 21.69 -6.02
C LYS A 67 -18.39 20.35 -6.68
N PRO A 68 -19.03 19.98 -7.81
CA PRO A 68 -18.68 18.76 -8.56
C PRO A 68 -17.19 18.65 -8.91
N GLU A 69 -16.56 19.75 -9.31
CA GLU A 69 -15.12 19.80 -9.57
C GLU A 69 -14.29 19.53 -8.30
N ASN A 70 -14.72 20.05 -7.14
CA ASN A 70 -14.03 19.77 -5.87
C ASN A 70 -14.15 18.28 -5.51
N TYR A 71 -15.31 17.66 -5.73
CA TYR A 71 -15.51 16.23 -5.52
C TYR A 71 -14.53 15.39 -6.37
N LEU A 72 -14.40 15.70 -7.65
CA LEU A 72 -13.47 15.00 -8.55
C LEU A 72 -12.00 15.24 -8.20
N ALA A 73 -11.65 16.45 -7.74
CA ALA A 73 -10.32 16.76 -7.23
C ALA A 73 -10.01 15.95 -5.97
N TYR A 74 -10.94 15.90 -5.02
CA TYR A 74 -10.78 15.10 -3.78
C TYR A 74 -10.66 13.62 -4.10
N LEU A 75 -11.45 13.10 -5.04
CA LEU A 75 -11.35 11.72 -5.51
C LEU A 75 -9.98 11.42 -6.11
N THR A 76 -9.50 12.31 -6.96
CA THR A 76 -8.20 12.19 -7.63
C THR A 76 -7.07 12.14 -6.60
N ILE A 77 -7.01 13.11 -5.71
CA ILE A 77 -5.94 13.20 -4.71
C ILE A 77 -6.07 12.13 -3.62
N HIS A 78 -7.30 11.77 -3.20
CA HIS A 78 -7.52 10.63 -2.30
C HIS A 78 -6.92 9.34 -2.87
N GLY A 79 -7.28 8.99 -4.10
CA GLY A 79 -6.78 7.78 -4.75
C GLY A 79 -5.25 7.81 -4.89
N THR A 80 -4.69 8.94 -5.30
CA THR A 80 -3.24 9.11 -5.43
C THR A 80 -2.50 8.99 -4.09
N LEU A 81 -3.00 9.64 -3.03
CA LEU A 81 -2.40 9.54 -1.70
C LEU A 81 -2.46 8.10 -1.17
N MET A 82 -3.59 7.43 -1.30
CA MET A 82 -3.79 6.08 -0.78
C MET A 82 -2.92 5.05 -1.50
N VAL A 83 -2.83 5.10 -2.83
CA VAL A 83 -2.00 4.16 -3.58
C VAL A 83 -0.53 4.43 -3.31
N PHE A 84 -0.01 5.60 -3.70
CA PHE A 84 1.42 5.85 -3.72
C PHE A 84 2.00 6.12 -2.31
N PHE A 85 1.38 7.02 -1.55
CA PHE A 85 1.94 7.53 -0.29
C PHE A 85 1.54 6.72 0.93
N VAL A 86 0.56 5.82 0.82
CA VAL A 86 0.16 4.92 1.90
C VAL A 86 0.51 3.48 1.53
N LEU A 87 -0.19 2.89 0.56
CA LEU A 87 -0.11 1.45 0.27
C LEU A 87 1.24 1.01 -0.32
N SER A 88 1.94 1.84 -1.10
CA SER A 88 3.32 1.54 -1.51
C SER A 88 4.32 1.97 -0.45
N THR A 89 4.17 3.18 0.09
CA THR A 89 5.21 3.81 0.89
C THR A 89 5.41 3.18 2.26
N VAL A 90 4.36 2.95 3.08
CA VAL A 90 4.59 2.41 4.43
C VAL A 90 4.98 0.93 4.43
N PRO A 91 4.37 0.03 3.65
CA PRO A 91 4.72 -1.39 3.69
C PRO A 91 6.11 -1.67 3.12
N GLN A 92 6.48 -1.00 2.02
CA GLN A 92 7.79 -1.15 1.41
C GLN A 92 8.84 -0.24 2.05
N ASN A 93 8.68 1.08 1.96
CA ASN A 93 9.73 2.03 2.35
C ASN A 93 9.73 2.33 3.86
N GLY A 94 8.59 2.26 4.55
CA GLY A 94 8.52 2.41 6.00
C GLY A 94 9.06 1.19 6.73
N PHE A 95 8.27 0.11 6.73
CA PHE A 95 8.63 -1.13 7.40
C PHE A 95 9.84 -1.82 6.78
N GLY A 96 9.91 -1.92 5.45
CA GLY A 96 11.02 -2.58 4.78
C GLY A 96 12.36 -1.91 5.04
N THR A 97 12.46 -0.57 4.97
CA THR A 97 13.73 0.13 5.26
C THR A 97 14.14 -0.05 6.72
N TYR A 98 13.17 -0.06 7.64
CA TYR A 98 13.44 -0.28 9.06
C TYR A 98 13.90 -1.72 9.34
N LEU A 99 13.20 -2.72 8.81
CA LEU A 99 13.28 -4.10 9.26
C LEU A 99 14.11 -5.01 8.36
N LEU A 100 14.22 -4.75 7.05
CA LEU A 100 14.93 -5.62 6.12
C LEU A 100 16.38 -5.85 6.55
N PRO A 101 17.20 -4.81 6.87
CA PRO A 101 18.56 -5.06 7.35
C PRO A 101 18.57 -5.91 8.63
N LEU A 102 17.68 -5.61 9.58
CA LEU A 102 17.62 -6.30 10.86
C LEU A 102 17.29 -7.79 10.69
N GLN A 103 16.31 -8.11 9.85
CA GLN A 103 15.91 -9.49 9.56
C GLN A 103 16.96 -10.26 8.77
N LEU A 104 17.83 -9.60 8.01
CA LEU A 104 18.93 -10.21 7.28
C LEU A 104 20.22 -10.34 8.11
N GLY A 105 20.25 -9.80 9.34
CA GLY A 105 21.46 -9.75 10.17
C GLY A 105 22.48 -8.68 9.76
N ALA A 106 22.02 -7.66 9.00
CA ALA A 106 22.83 -6.56 8.50
C ALA A 106 22.71 -5.32 9.41
N SER A 107 23.78 -4.52 9.48
CA SER A 107 23.83 -3.32 10.31
C SER A 107 23.26 -2.07 9.62
N GLU A 108 23.22 -2.04 8.28
CA GLU A 108 22.70 -0.93 7.49
C GLU A 108 22.16 -1.43 6.13
N MET A 109 21.47 -0.57 5.38
CA MET A 109 21.14 -0.82 3.97
C MET A 109 22.41 -0.77 3.11
N ALA A 110 22.41 -1.43 1.95
CA ALA A 110 23.57 -1.46 1.05
C ALA A 110 23.97 -0.07 0.51
N LEU A 111 22.99 0.81 0.28
CA LEU A 111 23.18 2.16 -0.25
C LEU A 111 22.52 3.19 0.70
N PRO A 112 23.13 3.51 1.86
CA PRO A 112 22.48 4.32 2.90
C PRO A 112 22.15 5.76 2.45
N ARG A 113 23.05 6.40 1.69
CA ARG A 113 22.80 7.74 1.12
C ARG A 113 21.68 7.75 0.10
N LEU A 114 21.53 6.66 -0.66
CA LEU A 114 20.44 6.50 -1.62
C LEU A 114 19.10 6.35 -0.91
N SER A 115 19.08 5.62 0.21
CA SER A 115 17.90 5.50 1.08
C SER A 115 17.43 6.87 1.58
N MET A 116 18.37 7.67 2.10
CA MET A 116 18.09 9.04 2.56
C MET A 116 17.57 9.92 1.41
N ALA A 117 18.24 9.92 0.25
CA ALA A 117 17.82 10.71 -0.90
C ALA A 117 16.42 10.32 -1.39
N GLY A 118 16.11 9.02 -1.44
CA GLY A 118 14.79 8.52 -1.79
C GLY A 118 13.70 9.08 -0.89
N PHE A 119 13.94 9.18 0.43
CA PHE A 119 12.97 9.77 1.34
C PHE A 119 12.69 11.24 1.03
N TRP A 120 13.73 12.05 0.86
CA TRP A 120 13.56 13.49 0.59
C TRP A 120 12.87 13.76 -0.75
N ILE A 121 13.15 12.97 -1.78
CA ILE A 121 12.46 13.07 -3.07
C ILE A 121 10.98 12.68 -2.92
N THR A 122 10.68 11.63 -2.14
CA THR A 122 9.29 11.24 -1.85
C THR A 122 8.55 12.31 -1.04
N LEU A 123 9.22 12.94 -0.07
CA LEU A 123 8.64 14.04 0.70
C LEU A 123 8.35 15.26 -0.18
N LEU A 124 9.28 15.60 -1.08
CA LEU A 124 9.07 16.67 -2.06
C LEU A 124 7.87 16.34 -2.97
N SER A 125 7.80 15.11 -3.48
CA SER A 125 6.67 14.61 -4.26
C SER A 125 5.33 14.81 -3.52
N PHE A 126 5.25 14.43 -2.24
CA PHE A 126 4.06 14.66 -1.41
C PHE A 126 3.67 16.13 -1.36
N PHE A 127 4.62 17.03 -1.09
CA PHE A 127 4.31 18.47 -1.03
C PHE A 127 3.88 19.04 -2.38
N VAL A 128 4.49 18.60 -3.48
CA VAL A 128 4.07 18.99 -4.84
C VAL A 128 2.64 18.54 -5.12
N LEU A 129 2.26 17.33 -4.68
CA LEU A 129 0.88 16.85 -4.82
C LEU A 129 -0.11 17.71 -4.04
N ILE A 130 0.21 18.05 -2.79
CA ILE A 130 -0.65 18.90 -1.95
C ILE A 130 -0.72 20.32 -2.51
N ALA A 131 0.36 20.84 -3.09
CA ALA A 131 0.39 22.14 -3.75
C ALA A 131 -0.60 22.24 -4.92
N ALA A 132 -0.99 21.11 -5.54
CA ALA A 132 -1.96 21.09 -6.63
C ALA A 132 -3.33 21.68 -6.24
N PHE A 133 -3.74 21.59 -4.96
CA PHE A 133 -4.99 22.23 -4.50
C PHE A 133 -4.96 23.76 -4.56
N PHE A 134 -3.76 24.34 -4.51
CA PHE A 134 -3.55 25.79 -4.52
C PHE A 134 -3.23 26.33 -5.92
N ALA A 135 -3.21 25.47 -6.93
CA ALA A 135 -3.00 25.86 -8.32
C ALA A 135 -4.22 26.66 -8.86
N PRO A 136 -4.01 27.56 -9.83
CA PRO A 136 -5.12 28.18 -10.54
C PRO A 136 -6.07 27.13 -11.12
N GLY A 137 -7.36 27.21 -10.76
CA GLY A 137 -8.37 26.23 -11.15
C GLY A 137 -8.44 24.97 -10.29
N GLY A 138 -7.55 24.79 -9.31
CA GLY A 138 -7.55 23.66 -8.37
C GLY A 138 -6.72 22.45 -8.82
N ALA A 139 -6.84 21.35 -8.08
CA ALA A 139 -6.13 20.10 -8.37
C ALA A 139 -6.76 19.35 -9.56
N SER A 140 -6.02 18.39 -10.12
CA SER A 140 -6.49 17.58 -11.25
C SER A 140 -7.80 16.84 -10.95
N LEU A 141 -8.67 16.76 -11.96
CA LEU A 141 -9.98 16.09 -11.89
C LEU A 141 -10.01 14.73 -12.60
N ALA A 142 -8.89 14.30 -13.21
CA ALA A 142 -8.87 13.16 -14.13
C ALA A 142 -8.80 11.79 -13.44
N GLY A 143 -9.07 11.74 -12.13
CA GLY A 143 -8.87 10.56 -11.30
C GLY A 143 -7.39 10.25 -11.10
N TRP A 144 -7.07 9.32 -10.19
CA TRP A 144 -5.68 8.88 -9.97
C TRP A 144 -5.05 8.21 -11.21
N THR A 145 -5.89 7.83 -12.19
CA THR A 145 -5.50 7.19 -13.45
C THR A 145 -5.10 8.19 -14.55
N GLN A 146 -5.49 9.46 -14.42
CA GLN A 146 -5.07 10.57 -15.30
C GLN A 146 -5.20 10.27 -16.79
N TYR A 147 -6.37 9.80 -17.23
CA TYR A 147 -6.57 9.41 -18.63
C TYR A 147 -6.60 10.61 -19.58
N PRO A 148 -5.80 10.59 -20.66
CA PRO A 148 -6.01 11.42 -21.83
C PRO A 148 -7.35 11.06 -22.53
N PRO A 149 -7.97 12.01 -23.24
CA PRO A 149 -7.50 13.38 -23.47
C PRO A 149 -7.70 14.34 -22.29
N LEU A 150 -8.50 13.96 -21.28
CA LEU A 150 -8.87 14.85 -20.16
C LEU A 150 -7.65 15.37 -19.39
N SER A 151 -6.66 14.52 -19.11
CA SER A 151 -5.42 14.91 -18.44
C SER A 151 -4.38 15.55 -19.38
N ALA A 152 -4.52 15.40 -20.70
CA ALA A 152 -3.54 15.89 -21.68
C ALA A 152 -3.84 17.31 -22.16
N VAL A 153 -5.09 17.76 -22.07
CA VAL A 153 -5.51 19.06 -22.59
C VAL A 153 -5.78 20.04 -21.44
N PRO A 154 -4.95 21.09 -21.26
CA PRO A 154 -5.11 22.05 -20.16
C PRO A 154 -6.46 22.75 -20.09
N SER A 155 -7.10 22.98 -21.24
CA SER A 155 -8.40 23.65 -21.36
C SER A 155 -9.61 22.71 -21.17
N ALA A 156 -9.41 21.42 -20.90
CA ALA A 156 -10.49 20.44 -20.79
C ALA A 156 -11.39 20.62 -19.56
N GLY A 157 -10.95 21.36 -18.54
CA GLY A 157 -11.75 21.68 -17.38
C GLY A 157 -10.97 22.42 -16.29
N PRO A 158 -11.66 22.88 -15.23
CA PRO A 158 -10.98 23.43 -14.06
C PRO A 158 -10.00 22.40 -13.50
N GLY A 159 -8.83 22.85 -13.05
CA GLY A 159 -7.78 21.99 -12.49
C GLY A 159 -6.99 21.14 -13.49
N GLN A 160 -7.38 21.12 -14.78
CA GLN A 160 -6.65 20.40 -15.84
C GLN A 160 -5.44 21.16 -16.38
N GLY A 161 -5.28 22.45 -16.03
CA GLY A 161 -4.06 23.22 -16.25
C GLY A 161 -2.96 22.83 -15.25
N THR A 162 -2.41 23.83 -14.54
CA THR A 162 -1.29 23.64 -13.60
C THR A 162 -1.54 22.55 -12.54
N GLY A 163 -2.79 22.31 -12.14
CA GLY A 163 -3.15 21.23 -11.21
C GLY A 163 -2.75 19.83 -11.70
N THR A 164 -2.94 19.54 -12.99
CA THR A 164 -2.50 18.29 -13.61
C THR A 164 -0.98 18.26 -13.82
N ASP A 165 -0.34 19.38 -14.17
CA ASP A 165 1.14 19.44 -14.26
C ASP A 165 1.81 19.14 -12.91
N LEU A 166 1.30 19.72 -11.82
CA LEU A 166 1.80 19.42 -10.47
C LEU A 166 1.56 17.97 -10.08
N TRP A 167 0.42 17.38 -10.45
CA TRP A 167 0.20 15.94 -10.26
C TRP A 167 1.26 15.11 -10.99
N LEU A 168 1.54 15.42 -12.26
CA LEU A 168 2.51 14.68 -13.08
C LEU A 168 3.94 14.84 -12.55
N VAL A 169 4.34 16.05 -12.17
CA VAL A 169 5.65 16.32 -11.55
C VAL A 169 5.78 15.57 -10.22
N SER A 170 4.73 15.60 -9.38
CA SER A 170 4.70 14.83 -8.13
C SER A 170 4.94 13.35 -8.39
N ILE A 171 4.18 12.74 -9.31
CA ILE A 171 4.32 11.30 -9.59
C ILE A 171 5.66 10.99 -10.26
N GLY A 172 6.18 11.84 -11.14
CA GLY A 172 7.52 11.70 -11.69
C GLY A 172 8.61 11.65 -10.61
N LEU A 173 8.56 12.56 -9.63
CA LEU A 173 9.45 12.55 -8.48
C LEU A 173 9.29 11.26 -7.65
N PHE A 174 8.05 10.81 -7.42
CA PHE A 174 7.77 9.56 -6.71
C PHE A 174 8.38 8.35 -7.44
N CYS A 175 8.25 8.28 -8.77
CA CYS A 175 8.83 7.21 -9.57
C CYS A 175 10.36 7.18 -9.45
N VAL A 176 11.01 8.34 -9.53
CA VAL A 176 12.47 8.44 -9.35
C VAL A 176 12.86 7.91 -7.97
N ALA A 177 12.21 8.38 -6.90
CA ALA A 177 12.48 7.90 -5.54
C ALA A 177 12.28 6.37 -5.40
N SER A 178 11.22 5.84 -6.01
CA SER A 178 10.87 4.43 -5.95
C SER A 178 11.89 3.54 -6.66
N VAL A 179 12.38 3.96 -7.83
CA VAL A 179 13.46 3.26 -8.55
C VAL A 179 14.74 3.24 -7.70
N LEU A 180 15.13 4.36 -7.11
CA LEU A 180 16.31 4.42 -6.25
C LEU A 180 16.16 3.51 -5.02
N SER A 181 14.98 3.49 -4.40
CA SER A 181 14.68 2.58 -3.28
C SER A 181 14.79 1.11 -3.71
N SER A 182 14.20 0.74 -4.85
CA SER A 182 14.19 -0.64 -5.34
C SER A 182 15.59 -1.23 -5.52
N ILE A 183 16.52 -0.46 -6.11
CA ILE A 183 17.92 -0.86 -6.29
C ILE A 183 18.57 -1.17 -4.94
N ASN A 184 18.33 -0.31 -3.95
CA ASN A 184 18.87 -0.48 -2.61
C ASN A 184 18.30 -1.72 -1.90
N PHE A 185 16.99 -1.98 -2.00
CA PHE A 185 16.36 -3.18 -1.45
C PHE A 185 16.89 -4.47 -2.08
N ILE A 186 17.02 -4.50 -3.41
CA ILE A 186 17.54 -5.65 -4.15
C ILE A 186 18.99 -5.91 -3.74
N THR A 187 19.83 -4.88 -3.73
CA THR A 187 21.25 -5.03 -3.37
C THR A 187 21.41 -5.45 -1.91
N THR A 188 20.64 -4.85 -1.00
CA THR A 188 20.64 -5.22 0.43
C THR A 188 20.28 -6.70 0.60
N THR A 189 19.17 -7.14 -0.01
CA THR A 189 18.73 -8.54 0.09
C THR A 189 19.79 -9.51 -0.44
N LEU A 190 20.37 -9.23 -1.61
CA LEU A 190 21.28 -10.16 -2.25
C LEU A 190 22.68 -10.18 -1.62
N LYS A 191 23.19 -9.03 -1.17
CA LYS A 191 24.61 -8.85 -0.80
C LYS A 191 24.88 -8.61 0.69
N MET A 192 23.89 -8.21 1.48
CA MET A 192 24.10 -7.84 2.90
C MET A 192 23.64 -8.91 3.90
N ARG A 193 23.16 -10.07 3.43
CA ARG A 193 22.78 -11.18 4.32
C ARG A 193 23.94 -11.67 5.15
N THR A 194 23.68 -11.94 6.43
CA THR A 194 24.66 -12.54 7.33
C THR A 194 25.01 -13.98 6.92
N ARG A 195 26.12 -14.50 7.45
CA ARG A 195 26.57 -15.87 7.21
C ARG A 195 25.51 -16.87 7.67
N GLY A 196 25.33 -17.93 6.89
CA GLY A 196 24.30 -18.95 7.13
C GLY A 196 22.88 -18.59 6.68
N MET A 197 22.60 -17.31 6.36
CA MET A 197 21.31 -16.85 5.84
C MET A 197 21.19 -17.11 4.32
N THR A 198 20.91 -18.35 3.94
CA THR A 198 20.58 -18.68 2.55
C THR A 198 19.26 -18.03 2.11
N LEU A 199 18.97 -17.96 0.81
CA LEU A 199 17.69 -17.39 0.34
C LEU A 199 16.49 -18.11 0.96
N MET A 200 16.56 -19.44 1.07
CA MET A 200 15.50 -20.26 1.64
C MET A 200 15.47 -20.27 3.18
N ARG A 201 16.33 -19.50 3.85
CA ARG A 201 16.26 -19.28 5.31
C ARG A 201 15.74 -17.88 5.67
N MET A 202 15.53 -17.01 4.69
CA MET A 202 14.98 -15.67 4.95
C MET A 202 13.54 -15.73 5.48
N PRO A 203 13.12 -14.79 6.33
CA PRO A 203 11.70 -14.61 6.63
C PRO A 203 10.88 -14.30 5.36
N LEU A 204 9.60 -14.66 5.34
CA LEU A 204 8.70 -14.36 4.21
C LEU A 204 8.48 -12.85 4.01
N THR A 205 8.60 -12.04 5.06
CA THR A 205 8.64 -10.57 4.96
C THR A 205 9.76 -10.09 4.05
N CYS A 206 10.98 -10.65 4.21
CA CYS A 206 12.12 -10.35 3.35
C CYS A 206 11.89 -10.78 1.90
N TRP A 207 11.32 -11.98 1.68
CA TRP A 207 10.95 -12.43 0.33
C TRP A 207 9.95 -11.49 -0.35
N THR A 208 8.94 -11.03 0.37
CA THR A 208 7.94 -10.13 -0.19
C THR A 208 8.49 -8.75 -0.49
N TRP A 209 9.34 -8.18 0.37
CA TRP A 209 10.02 -6.91 0.07
C TRP A 209 11.00 -7.04 -1.10
N PHE A 210 11.65 -8.20 -1.24
CA PHE A 210 12.55 -8.47 -2.36
C PHE A 210 11.81 -8.54 -3.70
N VAL A 211 10.73 -9.32 -3.77
CA VAL A 211 9.94 -9.42 -5.00
C VAL A 211 9.22 -8.10 -5.31
N ALA A 212 8.67 -7.41 -4.31
CA ALA A 212 8.10 -6.08 -4.50
C ALA A 212 9.15 -5.08 -5.02
N ALA A 213 10.40 -5.13 -4.54
CA ALA A 213 11.47 -4.28 -5.09
C ALA A 213 11.78 -4.57 -6.56
N ILE A 214 11.78 -5.84 -7.00
CA ILE A 214 11.93 -6.18 -8.42
C ILE A 214 10.78 -5.61 -9.25
N LEU A 215 9.54 -5.77 -8.76
CA LEU A 215 8.38 -5.19 -9.42
C LEU A 215 8.50 -3.67 -9.52
N ILE A 216 8.91 -2.98 -8.44
CA ILE A 216 9.06 -1.52 -8.41
C ILE A 216 10.06 -1.05 -9.48
N LEU A 217 11.22 -1.71 -9.57
CA LEU A 217 12.26 -1.34 -10.53
C LEU A 217 11.75 -1.33 -11.97
N LEU A 218 10.97 -2.36 -12.33
CA LEU A 218 10.46 -2.57 -13.69
C LEU A 218 9.18 -1.74 -13.97
N ALA A 219 8.28 -1.61 -13.00
CA ALA A 219 6.98 -0.96 -13.21
C ALA A 219 7.08 0.58 -13.16
N PHE A 220 7.79 1.13 -12.17
CA PHE A 220 7.86 2.60 -12.00
C PHE A 220 8.69 3.29 -13.08
N SER A 221 9.63 2.58 -13.70
CA SER A 221 10.38 3.12 -14.85
C SER A 221 9.47 3.36 -16.06
N ILE A 222 8.49 2.48 -16.29
CA ILE A 222 7.47 2.68 -17.33
C ILE A 222 6.52 3.82 -16.99
N LEU A 223 6.04 3.89 -15.74
CA LEU A 223 5.20 5.03 -15.33
C LEU A 223 5.95 6.35 -15.48
N LEU A 224 7.22 6.42 -15.06
CA LEU A 224 8.05 7.62 -15.22
C LEU A 224 8.11 8.08 -16.67
N ALA A 225 8.35 7.16 -17.61
CA ALA A 225 8.33 7.50 -19.04
C ALA A 225 6.95 8.02 -19.47
N ALA A 226 5.86 7.38 -19.03
CA ALA A 226 4.49 7.81 -19.34
C ALA A 226 4.17 9.22 -18.83
N VAL A 227 4.48 9.53 -17.56
CA VAL A 227 4.25 10.89 -17.02
C VAL A 227 5.13 11.94 -17.69
N ILE A 228 6.37 11.61 -18.08
CA ILE A 228 7.21 12.52 -18.87
C ILE A 228 6.59 12.77 -20.24
N MET A 229 6.16 11.73 -20.95
CA MET A 229 5.49 11.89 -22.26
C MET A 229 4.23 12.76 -22.14
N LEU A 230 3.46 12.62 -21.06
CA LEU A 230 2.23 13.40 -20.88
C LEU A 230 2.55 14.85 -20.49
N LEU A 231 3.61 15.10 -19.71
CA LEU A 231 4.11 16.45 -19.46
C LEU A 231 4.58 17.12 -20.74
N LEU A 232 5.25 16.38 -21.64
CA LEU A 232 5.69 16.89 -22.93
C LEU A 232 4.51 17.22 -23.87
N ASP A 233 3.46 16.39 -23.89
CA ASP A 233 2.26 16.68 -24.67
C ASP A 233 1.62 17.99 -24.20
N ARG A 234 1.62 18.22 -22.89
CA ARG A 234 1.00 19.40 -22.27
C ARG A 234 1.83 20.69 -22.41
N ASN A 235 3.16 20.59 -22.38
CA ASN A 235 4.04 21.74 -22.20
C ASN A 235 5.07 21.96 -23.32
N ALA A 236 5.32 20.94 -24.15
CA ALA A 236 6.36 20.96 -25.20
C ALA A 236 5.81 20.65 -26.60
N GLY A 237 4.50 20.50 -26.75
CA GLY A 237 3.84 20.30 -28.05
C GLY A 237 4.10 18.94 -28.69
N THR A 238 4.44 17.91 -27.90
CA THR A 238 4.51 16.54 -28.42
C THR A 238 3.13 15.94 -28.67
N ASN A 239 3.09 14.75 -29.25
CA ASN A 239 1.89 14.17 -29.87
C ASN A 239 1.77 12.67 -29.51
N PHE A 240 1.91 12.33 -28.21
CA PHE A 240 1.87 10.93 -27.76
C PHE A 240 0.43 10.43 -27.54
N PHE A 241 -0.40 11.22 -26.86
CA PHE A 241 -1.68 10.77 -26.31
C PHE A 241 -2.90 11.53 -26.82
N VAL A 242 -2.72 12.72 -27.40
CA VAL A 242 -3.83 13.54 -27.91
C VAL A 242 -4.15 13.14 -29.35
N PRO A 243 -5.37 12.65 -29.66
CA PRO A 243 -5.72 12.26 -31.01
C PRO A 243 -5.90 13.49 -31.91
N ALA A 244 -5.65 13.32 -33.21
CA ALA A 244 -5.92 14.36 -34.19
C ALA A 244 -7.43 14.70 -34.24
N ASN A 245 -7.74 15.96 -34.52
CA ASN A 245 -9.12 16.47 -34.61
C ASN A 245 -9.94 16.36 -33.31
N LEU A 246 -9.29 16.24 -32.14
CA LEU A 246 -9.98 16.29 -30.86
C LEU A 246 -10.70 17.64 -30.70
N LEU A 247 -11.99 17.59 -30.38
CA LEU A 247 -12.79 18.77 -30.05
C LEU A 247 -13.00 18.84 -28.53
N ILE A 248 -12.61 19.96 -27.92
CA ILE A 248 -12.89 20.27 -26.51
C ILE A 248 -13.72 21.54 -26.47
N SER A 249 -14.92 21.46 -25.90
CA SER A 249 -15.86 22.59 -25.83
C SER A 249 -16.14 23.25 -27.19
N GLY A 250 -16.18 22.46 -28.27
CA GLY A 250 -16.43 22.94 -29.64
C GLY A 250 -15.20 23.50 -30.36
N HIS A 251 -14.03 23.55 -29.72
CA HIS A 251 -12.78 24.02 -30.32
C HIS A 251 -11.85 22.84 -30.63
N ALA A 252 -11.25 22.86 -31.83
CA ALA A 252 -10.22 21.91 -32.19
C ALA A 252 -8.97 22.15 -31.33
N VAL A 253 -8.47 21.08 -30.72
CA VAL A 253 -7.18 21.09 -30.04
C VAL A 253 -6.09 20.91 -31.10
N ASP A 254 -5.14 21.85 -31.14
CA ASP A 254 -4.04 21.86 -32.11
C ASP A 254 -3.02 20.76 -31.80
N HIS A 255 -3.26 19.56 -32.33
CA HIS A 255 -2.39 18.39 -32.21
C HIS A 255 -2.39 17.59 -33.52
N GLN A 256 -1.24 16.96 -33.83
CA GLN A 256 -0.99 16.27 -35.10
C GLN A 256 -1.31 14.77 -35.07
N GLY A 257 -1.67 14.22 -33.92
CA GLY A 257 -1.98 12.80 -33.76
C GLY A 257 -1.46 12.25 -32.42
N GLY A 258 -1.84 11.02 -32.09
CA GLY A 258 -1.54 10.41 -30.79
C GLY A 258 -2.59 9.36 -30.45
N SER A 259 -2.35 8.58 -29.41
CA SER A 259 -3.28 7.52 -28.98
C SER A 259 -3.57 7.60 -27.49
N PRO A 260 -4.81 7.95 -27.08
CA PRO A 260 -5.23 7.85 -25.68
C PRO A 260 -5.09 6.44 -25.11
N LEU A 261 -5.22 5.40 -25.95
CA LEU A 261 -5.07 4.00 -25.53
C LEU A 261 -3.62 3.65 -25.20
N LEU A 262 -2.64 4.34 -25.79
CA LEU A 262 -1.23 4.16 -25.41
C LEU A 262 -1.01 4.51 -23.94
N TRP A 263 -1.63 5.59 -23.44
CA TRP A 263 -1.58 5.92 -22.02
C TRP A 263 -2.14 4.78 -21.17
N GLN A 264 -3.30 4.21 -21.54
CA GLN A 264 -3.90 3.12 -20.77
C GLN A 264 -2.97 1.90 -20.71
N HIS A 265 -2.34 1.52 -21.83
CA HIS A 265 -1.38 0.41 -21.83
C HIS A 265 -0.18 0.70 -20.92
N LEU A 266 0.45 1.88 -21.03
CA LEU A 266 1.61 2.24 -20.21
C LEU A 266 1.26 2.37 -18.72
N PHE A 267 0.14 3.04 -18.43
CA PHE A 267 -0.33 3.25 -17.07
C PHE A 267 -0.70 1.92 -16.41
N TRP A 268 -1.42 1.01 -17.10
CA TRP A 268 -1.79 -0.27 -16.49
C TRP A 268 -0.66 -1.29 -16.49
N PHE A 269 0.29 -1.22 -17.44
CA PHE A 269 1.52 -2.00 -17.36
C PHE A 269 2.28 -1.69 -16.06
N PHE A 270 2.20 -0.45 -15.57
CA PHE A 270 2.60 -0.11 -14.20
C PHE A 270 1.54 -0.53 -13.16
N GLY A 271 0.29 -0.13 -13.38
CA GLY A 271 -0.75 -0.08 -12.35
C GLY A 271 -1.20 -1.45 -11.86
N HIS A 272 -1.13 -2.49 -12.70
CA HIS A 272 -1.41 -3.84 -12.25
C HIS A 272 -0.24 -4.43 -11.41
N PRO A 273 1.03 -4.39 -11.83
CA PRO A 273 2.15 -4.69 -10.93
C PRO A 273 2.12 -3.90 -9.62
N GLU A 274 1.70 -2.63 -9.65
CA GLU A 274 1.62 -1.78 -8.46
C GLU A 274 0.69 -2.35 -7.38
N VAL A 275 -0.44 -2.94 -7.75
CA VAL A 275 -1.31 -3.55 -6.73
C VAL A 275 -0.64 -4.76 -6.06
N TYR A 276 0.27 -5.45 -6.74
CA TYR A 276 1.09 -6.49 -6.12
C TYR A 276 2.22 -5.92 -5.27
N ILE A 277 2.84 -4.82 -5.70
CA ILE A 277 3.83 -4.08 -4.89
C ILE A 277 3.22 -3.67 -3.56
N ALA A 278 1.99 -3.16 -3.57
CA ALA A 278 1.26 -2.76 -2.38
C ALA A 278 0.91 -3.93 -1.44
N ILE A 279 0.42 -5.06 -1.98
CA ILE A 279 -0.12 -6.15 -1.14
C ILE A 279 0.92 -7.19 -0.73
N LEU A 280 1.97 -7.43 -1.53
CA LEU A 280 2.96 -8.46 -1.25
C LEU A 280 3.61 -8.28 0.13
N PRO A 281 4.10 -7.08 0.52
CA PRO A 281 4.60 -6.86 1.87
C PRO A 281 3.56 -7.21 2.94
N GLY A 282 2.30 -6.84 2.74
CA GLY A 282 1.20 -7.16 3.65
C GLY A 282 0.96 -8.67 3.80
N MET A 283 1.07 -9.42 2.70
CA MET A 283 1.04 -10.88 2.73
C MET A 283 2.23 -11.47 3.49
N GLY A 284 3.43 -10.90 3.35
CA GLY A 284 4.63 -11.35 4.04
C GLY A 284 4.53 -11.14 5.54
N VAL A 285 4.10 -9.93 5.95
CA VAL A 285 3.78 -9.60 7.35
C VAL A 285 2.76 -10.58 7.90
N THR A 286 1.62 -10.76 7.22
CA THR A 286 0.56 -11.66 7.68
C THR A 286 1.08 -13.09 7.84
N SER A 287 1.83 -13.62 6.86
CA SER A 287 2.41 -14.95 6.94
C SER A 287 3.33 -15.11 8.16
N HIS A 288 4.13 -14.08 8.43
CA HIS A 288 5.04 -14.05 9.57
C HIS A 288 4.28 -14.03 10.90
N LEU A 289 3.28 -13.14 11.04
CA LEU A 289 2.52 -12.99 12.28
C LEU A 289 1.61 -14.17 12.60
N LEU A 290 0.98 -14.77 11.58
CA LEU A 290 0.17 -15.98 11.79
C LEU A 290 1.01 -17.10 12.39
N SER A 291 2.25 -17.29 11.94
CA SER A 291 3.19 -18.27 12.50
C SER A 291 3.61 -17.92 13.93
N VAL A 292 3.97 -16.65 14.18
CA VAL A 292 4.42 -16.16 15.49
C VAL A 292 3.36 -16.38 16.57
N PHE A 293 2.10 -16.09 16.26
CA PHE A 293 1.01 -16.15 17.24
C PHE A 293 0.21 -17.45 17.21
N SER A 294 0.40 -18.33 16.21
CA SER A 294 -0.07 -19.72 16.27
C SER A 294 0.95 -20.68 16.89
N ARG A 295 2.19 -20.21 17.18
CA ARG A 295 3.31 -21.00 17.70
C ARG A 295 3.61 -22.23 16.85
N LYS A 296 3.45 -22.07 15.53
CA LYS A 296 3.63 -23.12 14.53
C LYS A 296 4.48 -22.59 13.38
N PRO A 297 5.36 -23.41 12.78
CA PRO A 297 6.04 -23.05 11.56
C PRO A 297 5.05 -22.70 10.45
N VAL A 298 5.47 -21.83 9.52
CA VAL A 298 4.66 -21.54 8.32
C VAL A 298 4.44 -22.83 7.54
N PHE A 299 3.17 -23.19 7.35
CA PHE A 299 2.80 -24.33 6.53
C PHE A 299 3.19 -24.08 5.07
N GLY A 300 3.96 -24.99 4.49
CA GLY A 300 4.36 -24.90 3.09
C GLY A 300 5.28 -23.71 2.76
N TYR A 301 6.28 -23.39 3.60
CA TYR A 301 7.20 -22.27 3.36
C TYR A 301 7.76 -22.20 1.91
N LYS A 302 8.20 -23.33 1.34
CA LYS A 302 8.68 -23.37 -0.06
C LYS A 302 7.58 -23.00 -1.06
N ALA A 303 6.37 -23.51 -0.85
CA ALA A 303 5.20 -23.18 -1.67
C ALA A 303 4.80 -21.71 -1.52
N MET A 304 4.92 -21.12 -0.33
CA MET A 304 4.74 -19.68 -0.11
C MET A 304 5.73 -18.85 -0.92
N VAL A 305 7.01 -19.22 -0.92
CA VAL A 305 8.03 -18.53 -1.74
C VAL A 305 7.72 -18.68 -3.23
N GLY A 306 7.38 -19.89 -3.69
CA GLY A 306 6.97 -20.14 -5.08
C GLY A 306 5.75 -19.30 -5.50
N ALA A 307 4.74 -19.19 -4.63
CA ALA A 307 3.56 -18.37 -4.88
C ALA A 307 3.89 -16.87 -4.93
N ILE A 308 4.79 -16.37 -4.08
CA ILE A 308 5.27 -14.97 -4.13
C ILE A 308 5.96 -14.68 -5.47
N LEU A 309 6.84 -15.58 -5.93
CA LEU A 309 7.52 -15.44 -7.21
C LEU A 309 6.55 -15.52 -8.39
N ALA A 310 5.59 -16.44 -8.35
CA ALA A 310 4.57 -16.59 -9.39
C ALA A 310 3.67 -15.34 -9.48
N ILE A 311 3.25 -14.76 -8.36
CA ILE A 311 2.51 -13.49 -8.33
C ILE A 311 3.36 -12.37 -8.93
N GLY A 312 4.64 -12.27 -8.54
CA GLY A 312 5.55 -11.27 -9.11
C GLY A 312 5.73 -11.41 -10.63
N PHE A 313 5.87 -12.63 -11.13
CA PHE A 313 6.02 -12.88 -12.56
C PHE A 313 4.72 -12.60 -13.34
N LEU A 314 3.60 -13.20 -12.91
CA LEU A 314 2.31 -13.05 -13.58
C LEU A 314 1.78 -11.61 -13.50
N GLY A 315 2.19 -10.84 -12.49
CA GLY A 315 1.74 -9.46 -12.33
C GLY A 315 2.05 -8.54 -13.51
N PHE A 316 3.08 -8.86 -14.31
CA PHE A 316 3.40 -8.15 -15.56
C PHE A 316 2.65 -8.65 -16.79
N MET A 317 1.83 -9.70 -16.68
CA MET A 317 1.19 -10.37 -17.83
C MET A 317 -0.31 -10.12 -17.94
N VAL A 318 -0.88 -9.29 -17.07
CA VAL A 318 -2.34 -9.23 -16.84
C VAL A 318 -2.94 -7.84 -16.90
N TRP A 319 -2.14 -6.81 -17.20
CA TRP A 319 -2.59 -5.42 -17.14
C TRP A 319 -3.78 -5.10 -18.06
N GLY A 320 -3.88 -5.80 -19.20
CA GLY A 320 -4.95 -5.60 -20.18
C GLY A 320 -6.36 -5.86 -19.62
N HIS A 321 -6.48 -6.55 -18.48
CA HIS A 321 -7.77 -6.77 -17.83
C HIS A 321 -8.45 -5.46 -17.34
N HIS A 322 -7.70 -4.36 -17.20
CA HIS A 322 -8.25 -3.04 -16.84
C HIS A 322 -8.76 -2.28 -18.07
N MET A 323 -8.64 -2.88 -19.25
CA MET A 323 -8.93 -2.28 -20.55
C MET A 323 -9.98 -3.09 -21.31
N PHE A 324 -10.72 -4.01 -20.68
CA PHE A 324 -11.68 -4.86 -21.40
C PHE A 324 -12.75 -4.05 -22.15
N VAL A 325 -13.12 -2.87 -21.64
CA VAL A 325 -14.09 -1.95 -22.26
C VAL A 325 -13.39 -0.87 -23.11
N SER A 326 -12.13 -1.06 -23.50
CA SER A 326 -11.39 -0.11 -24.35
C SER A 326 -11.62 -0.30 -25.85
N GLY A 327 -12.46 -1.27 -26.24
CA GLY A 327 -12.61 -1.70 -27.64
C GLY A 327 -11.50 -2.65 -28.13
N MET A 328 -10.78 -3.30 -27.21
CA MET A 328 -9.72 -4.24 -27.56
C MET A 328 -10.23 -5.47 -28.33
N ASN A 329 -9.35 -6.10 -29.11
CA ASN A 329 -9.66 -7.34 -29.81
C ASN A 329 -10.12 -8.44 -28.81
N PRO A 330 -11.28 -9.11 -29.04
CA PRO A 330 -11.80 -10.14 -28.13
C PRO A 330 -10.82 -11.29 -27.83
N TYR A 331 -9.96 -11.68 -28.77
CA TYR A 331 -8.93 -12.70 -28.55
C TYR A 331 -7.85 -12.23 -27.56
N ALA A 332 -7.46 -10.96 -27.64
CA ALA A 332 -6.56 -10.36 -26.64
C ALA A 332 -7.25 -10.29 -25.28
N GLY A 333 -8.53 -9.90 -25.25
CA GLY A 333 -9.35 -9.92 -24.03
C GLY A 333 -9.41 -11.32 -23.38
N PHE A 334 -9.62 -12.36 -24.18
CA PHE A 334 -9.61 -13.76 -23.70
C PHE A 334 -8.24 -14.18 -23.14
N ALA A 335 -7.13 -13.79 -23.79
CA ALA A 335 -5.79 -14.09 -23.31
C ALA A 335 -5.51 -13.42 -21.95
N PHE A 336 -5.80 -12.13 -21.81
CA PHE A 336 -5.65 -11.42 -20.54
C PHE A 336 -6.58 -11.97 -19.45
N SER A 337 -7.82 -12.33 -19.78
CA SER A 337 -8.76 -12.97 -18.85
C SER A 337 -8.20 -14.29 -18.31
N SER A 338 -7.67 -15.13 -19.19
CA SER A 338 -7.10 -16.43 -18.82
C SER A 338 -5.91 -16.27 -17.89
N LEU A 339 -4.98 -15.36 -18.22
CA LEU A 339 -3.79 -15.08 -17.40
C LEU A 339 -4.18 -14.46 -16.05
N THR A 340 -5.17 -13.56 -16.03
CA THR A 340 -5.68 -12.95 -14.80
C THR A 340 -6.31 -14.00 -13.89
N THR A 341 -7.12 -14.90 -14.46
CA THR A 341 -7.71 -16.02 -13.72
C THR A 341 -6.62 -16.96 -13.16
N ALA A 342 -5.53 -17.17 -13.90
CA ALA A 342 -4.41 -18.00 -13.44
C ALA A 342 -3.73 -17.44 -12.18
N ILE A 343 -3.76 -16.12 -11.92
CA ILE A 343 -3.22 -15.52 -10.68
C ILE A 343 -4.01 -15.95 -9.44
N ALA A 344 -5.25 -16.39 -9.58
CA ALA A 344 -6.02 -16.93 -8.47
C ALA A 344 -5.34 -18.17 -7.86
N VAL A 345 -4.57 -18.95 -8.64
CA VAL A 345 -3.89 -20.17 -8.18
C VAL A 345 -2.81 -19.88 -7.13
N PRO A 346 -1.76 -19.07 -7.40
CA PRO A 346 -0.76 -18.76 -6.37
C PRO A 346 -1.38 -18.01 -5.18
N SER A 347 -2.40 -17.19 -5.40
CA SER A 347 -3.13 -16.53 -4.30
C SER A 347 -3.86 -17.54 -3.41
N ALA A 348 -4.52 -18.55 -3.99
CA ALA A 348 -5.17 -19.63 -3.26
C ALA A 348 -4.16 -20.48 -2.49
N ILE A 349 -3.00 -20.80 -3.06
CA ILE A 349 -1.91 -21.49 -2.35
C ILE A 349 -1.53 -20.74 -1.08
N LYS A 350 -1.42 -19.39 -1.14
CA LYS A 350 -1.14 -18.58 0.05
C LYS A 350 -2.26 -18.65 1.07
N VAL A 351 -3.52 -18.53 0.64
CA VAL A 351 -4.68 -18.64 1.54
C VAL A 351 -4.70 -19.99 2.25
N PHE A 352 -4.55 -21.10 1.52
CA PHE A 352 -4.51 -22.44 2.13
C PHE A 352 -3.32 -22.61 3.07
N ASN A 353 -2.16 -22.06 2.73
CA ASN A 353 -1.00 -22.11 3.62
C ASN A 353 -1.17 -21.25 4.88
N TRP A 354 -1.88 -20.11 4.81
CA TRP A 354 -2.26 -19.35 6.01
C TRP A 354 -3.20 -20.16 6.90
N LEU A 355 -4.26 -20.75 6.32
CA LEU A 355 -5.18 -21.62 7.06
C LEU A 355 -4.45 -22.84 7.66
N GLY A 356 -3.53 -23.46 6.91
CA GLY A 356 -2.70 -24.56 7.39
C GLY A 356 -1.72 -24.16 8.49
N THR A 357 -1.24 -22.91 8.51
CA THR A 357 -0.40 -22.36 9.60
C THR A 357 -1.20 -22.14 10.88
N LEU A 358 -2.50 -21.85 10.75
CA LEU A 358 -3.42 -21.71 11.88
C LEU A 358 -3.93 -23.06 12.40
N TRP A 359 -4.13 -24.02 11.51
CA TRP A 359 -4.67 -25.33 11.84
C TRP A 359 -3.79 -26.08 12.84
N GLY A 360 -4.38 -26.46 13.98
CA GLY A 360 -3.68 -27.14 15.08
C GLY A 360 -2.67 -26.27 15.83
N GLY A 361 -2.64 -24.96 15.58
CA GLY A 361 -1.79 -24.01 16.30
C GLY A 361 -2.33 -23.68 17.71
N ARG A 362 -1.46 -23.13 18.56
CA ARG A 362 -1.82 -22.60 19.88
C ARG A 362 -1.93 -21.09 19.81
N PHE A 363 -3.15 -20.59 19.70
CA PHE A 363 -3.40 -19.17 19.44
C PHE A 363 -3.09 -18.27 20.63
N ARG A 364 -2.29 -17.23 20.38
CA ARG A 364 -2.19 -16.03 21.21
C ARG A 364 -2.98 -14.91 20.53
N PHE A 365 -4.19 -14.63 21.00
CA PHE A 365 -5.09 -13.59 20.44
C PHE A 365 -4.67 -12.16 20.82
N THR A 366 -3.48 -11.77 20.38
CA THR A 366 -2.95 -10.41 20.51
C THR A 366 -3.54 -9.49 19.42
N THR A 367 -3.43 -8.17 19.59
CA THR A 367 -3.90 -7.22 18.56
C THR A 367 -3.29 -7.46 17.18
N PRO A 368 -1.96 -7.73 17.01
CA PRO A 368 -1.41 -8.09 15.71
C PRO A 368 -2.03 -9.35 15.10
N MET A 369 -2.34 -10.36 15.92
CA MET A 369 -2.99 -11.59 15.48
C MET A 369 -4.41 -11.33 14.95
N LEU A 370 -5.20 -10.51 15.67
CA LEU A 370 -6.54 -10.12 15.22
C LEU A 370 -6.49 -9.45 13.84
N PHE A 371 -5.62 -8.46 13.66
CA PHE A 371 -5.48 -7.79 12.36
C PHE A 371 -4.94 -8.72 11.26
N SER A 372 -4.09 -9.69 11.59
CA SER A 372 -3.61 -10.70 10.62
C SER A 372 -4.72 -11.67 10.18
N ILE A 373 -5.60 -12.09 11.09
CA ILE A 373 -6.80 -12.87 10.73
C ILE A 373 -7.77 -12.01 9.92
N GLY A 374 -7.97 -10.74 10.32
CA GLY A 374 -8.79 -9.79 9.59
C GLY A 374 -8.28 -9.53 8.16
N PHE A 375 -6.95 -9.46 7.98
CA PHE A 375 -6.32 -9.44 6.66
C PHE A 375 -6.78 -10.65 5.84
N VAL A 376 -6.65 -11.86 6.37
CA VAL A 376 -7.03 -13.09 5.64
C VAL A 376 -8.51 -13.06 5.27
N SER A 377 -9.38 -12.62 6.19
CA SER A 377 -10.82 -12.48 5.94
C SER A 377 -11.12 -11.52 4.78
N LEU A 378 -10.61 -10.29 4.86
CA LEU A 378 -10.82 -9.26 3.83
C LEU A 378 -10.20 -9.66 2.50
N PHE A 379 -9.03 -10.31 2.55
CA PHE A 379 -8.33 -10.81 1.38
C PHE A 379 -9.13 -11.91 0.68
N ILE A 380 -9.75 -12.84 1.41
CA ILE A 380 -10.62 -13.85 0.81
C ILE A 380 -11.87 -13.19 0.23
N THR A 381 -12.56 -12.34 1.01
CA THR A 381 -13.80 -11.70 0.54
C THR A 381 -13.58 -10.88 -0.73
N GLY A 382 -12.58 -9.99 -0.75
CA GLY A 382 -12.28 -9.18 -1.93
C GLY A 382 -11.66 -10.02 -3.05
N GLY A 383 -10.86 -11.04 -2.73
CA GLY A 383 -10.23 -11.92 -3.70
C GLY A 383 -11.24 -12.75 -4.49
N LEU A 384 -12.35 -13.16 -3.88
CA LEU A 384 -13.43 -13.89 -4.55
C LEU A 384 -14.17 -13.05 -5.60
N THR A 385 -14.16 -11.72 -5.50
CA THR A 385 -14.79 -10.85 -6.50
C THR A 385 -13.86 -10.52 -7.67
N GLY A 386 -12.55 -10.80 -7.56
CA GLY A 386 -11.58 -10.61 -8.64
C GLY A 386 -11.85 -11.50 -9.86
N PRO A 387 -12.05 -12.82 -9.72
CA PRO A 387 -12.40 -13.70 -10.83
C PRO A 387 -13.66 -13.28 -11.60
N ILE A 388 -14.61 -12.60 -10.94
CA ILE A 388 -15.79 -12.04 -11.60
C ILE A 388 -15.38 -10.93 -12.57
N LEU A 389 -14.54 -9.99 -12.11
CA LEU A 389 -14.00 -8.90 -12.93
C LEU A 389 -12.95 -9.38 -13.96
N ALA A 390 -12.35 -10.55 -13.74
CA ALA A 390 -11.43 -11.15 -14.70
C ALA A 390 -12.14 -11.69 -15.95
N GLN A 391 -13.48 -11.75 -15.98
CA GLN A 391 -14.27 -12.21 -17.12
C GLN A 391 -14.75 -11.01 -17.95
N PRO A 392 -14.31 -10.84 -19.22
CA PRO A 392 -14.68 -9.67 -20.03
C PRO A 392 -16.19 -9.49 -20.19
N ALA A 393 -16.95 -10.58 -20.25
CA ALA A 393 -18.41 -10.55 -20.37
C ALA A 393 -19.11 -9.96 -19.13
N LEU A 394 -18.58 -10.24 -17.93
CA LEU A 394 -19.12 -9.70 -16.68
C LEU A 394 -18.56 -8.31 -16.40
N ASP A 395 -17.26 -8.09 -16.69
CA ASP A 395 -16.64 -6.79 -16.55
C ASP A 395 -17.31 -5.76 -17.46
N ALA A 396 -17.73 -6.11 -18.69
CA ALA A 396 -18.46 -5.17 -19.56
C ALA A 396 -19.69 -4.50 -18.87
N TYR A 397 -20.34 -5.19 -17.93
CA TYR A 397 -21.44 -4.65 -17.14
C TYR A 397 -20.96 -3.95 -15.85
N LEU A 398 -19.95 -4.51 -15.17
CA LEU A 398 -19.49 -4.05 -13.86
C LEU A 398 -18.41 -2.97 -13.93
N HIS A 399 -17.79 -2.78 -15.09
CA HIS A 399 -16.69 -1.84 -15.33
C HIS A 399 -17.11 -0.44 -14.92
N ASP A 400 -16.23 0.26 -14.21
CA ASP A 400 -16.47 1.61 -13.73
C ASP A 400 -17.75 1.80 -12.89
N THR A 401 -18.27 0.74 -12.29
CA THR A 401 -19.30 0.82 -11.25
C THR A 401 -18.71 0.77 -9.84
N TYR A 402 -19.55 0.93 -8.82
CA TYR A 402 -19.17 0.69 -7.43
C TYR A 402 -18.72 -0.76 -7.14
N PHE A 403 -18.95 -1.73 -8.03
CA PHE A 403 -18.45 -3.09 -7.85
C PHE A 403 -16.92 -3.13 -7.88
N VAL A 404 -16.31 -2.43 -8.84
CA VAL A 404 -14.85 -2.30 -8.95
C VAL A 404 -14.29 -1.55 -7.74
N VAL A 405 -15.00 -0.52 -7.26
CA VAL A 405 -14.62 0.22 -6.05
C VAL A 405 -14.63 -0.71 -4.84
N ALA A 406 -15.70 -1.48 -4.64
CA ALA A 406 -15.84 -2.44 -3.54
C ALA A 406 -14.74 -3.53 -3.56
N HIS A 407 -14.55 -4.16 -4.72
CA HIS A 407 -13.53 -5.18 -4.93
C HIS A 407 -12.15 -4.65 -4.50
N PHE A 408 -11.72 -3.54 -5.11
CA PHE A 408 -10.41 -2.96 -4.85
C PHE A 408 -10.25 -2.52 -3.38
N HIS A 409 -11.27 -1.91 -2.78
CA HIS A 409 -11.17 -1.45 -1.40
C HIS A 409 -11.11 -2.60 -0.40
N LEU A 410 -11.76 -3.75 -0.65
CA LEU A 410 -11.65 -4.90 0.25
C LEU A 410 -10.28 -5.58 0.13
N ILE A 411 -9.90 -5.95 -1.10
CA ILE A 411 -8.70 -6.77 -1.35
C ILE A 411 -7.40 -5.99 -1.20
N MET A 412 -7.41 -4.70 -1.55
CA MET A 412 -6.21 -3.89 -1.62
C MET A 412 -6.14 -2.88 -0.49
N ALA A 413 -7.14 -1.99 -0.40
CA ALA A 413 -7.09 -0.93 0.60
C ALA A 413 -7.21 -1.48 2.01
N MET A 414 -8.30 -2.20 2.32
CA MET A 414 -8.58 -2.65 3.68
C MET A 414 -7.71 -3.84 4.09
N ALA A 415 -7.53 -4.86 3.25
CA ALA A 415 -6.58 -5.92 3.58
C ALA A 415 -5.15 -5.33 3.75
N GLY A 416 -4.68 -4.50 2.82
CA GLY A 416 -3.38 -3.82 2.95
C GLY A 416 -3.25 -3.01 4.25
N LEU A 417 -4.24 -2.20 4.60
CA LEU A 417 -4.27 -1.45 5.86
C LEU A 417 -4.29 -2.34 7.10
N PHE A 418 -5.00 -3.48 7.05
CA PHE A 418 -4.99 -4.45 8.14
C PHE A 418 -3.59 -5.04 8.36
N ALA A 419 -2.85 -5.32 7.30
CA ALA A 419 -1.45 -5.72 7.43
C ALA A 419 -0.58 -4.59 7.99
N VAL A 420 -0.80 -3.33 7.60
CA VAL A 420 -0.09 -2.16 8.15
C VAL A 420 -0.37 -1.99 9.64
N PHE A 421 -1.63 -2.15 10.07
CA PHE A 421 -1.98 -2.13 11.49
C PHE A 421 -1.36 -3.31 12.23
N ALA A 422 -1.43 -4.53 11.69
CA ALA A 422 -0.80 -5.70 12.29
C ALA A 422 0.71 -5.49 12.48
N ALA A 423 1.39 -5.01 11.43
CA ALA A 423 2.81 -4.63 11.45
C ALA A 423 3.10 -3.55 12.49
N THR A 424 2.26 -2.50 12.55
CA THR A 424 2.42 -1.41 13.51
C THR A 424 2.34 -1.95 14.93
N TYR A 425 1.26 -2.65 15.30
CA TYR A 425 1.11 -3.21 16.66
C TYR A 425 2.23 -4.22 17.00
N PHE A 426 2.71 -4.99 16.02
CA PHE A 426 3.75 -6.00 16.23
C PHE A 426 5.14 -5.38 16.43
N TRP A 427 5.56 -4.48 15.55
CA TRP A 427 6.89 -3.86 15.60
C TRP A 427 6.93 -2.54 16.38
N PHE A 428 5.81 -2.04 16.91
CA PHE A 428 5.79 -0.86 17.80
C PHE A 428 6.82 -0.97 18.95
N PRO A 429 6.94 -2.11 19.66
CA PRO A 429 7.98 -2.30 20.67
C PRO A 429 9.39 -2.11 20.12
N LYS A 430 9.65 -2.62 18.91
CA LYS A 430 10.95 -2.51 18.25
C LYS A 430 11.23 -1.08 17.76
N MET A 431 10.21 -0.33 17.37
CA MET A 431 10.34 1.05 16.89
C MET A 431 10.49 2.07 18.04
N PHE A 432 9.76 1.86 19.15
CA PHE A 432 9.62 2.87 20.22
C PHE A 432 10.02 2.39 21.61
N GLY A 433 10.41 1.13 21.79
CA GLY A 433 10.81 0.56 23.09
C GLY A 433 9.68 0.40 24.10
N ARG A 434 8.42 0.47 23.64
CA ARG A 434 7.23 0.41 24.51
C ARG A 434 6.14 -0.46 23.91
N MET A 435 5.25 -0.98 24.75
CA MET A 435 4.08 -1.74 24.33
C MET A 435 2.88 -0.83 24.08
N MET A 436 2.08 -1.11 23.06
CA MET A 436 0.78 -0.48 22.85
C MET A 436 -0.29 -1.07 23.78
N ASN A 437 -1.33 -0.29 24.08
CA ASN A 437 -2.46 -0.77 24.87
C ASN A 437 -3.29 -1.79 24.08
N SER A 438 -3.47 -3.00 24.63
CA SER A 438 -4.19 -4.10 23.97
C SER A 438 -5.70 -3.89 23.90
N THR A 439 -6.32 -3.30 24.93
CA THR A 439 -7.77 -3.02 24.95
C THR A 439 -8.16 -2.02 23.87
N LEU A 440 -7.44 -0.90 23.76
CA LEU A 440 -7.62 0.07 22.68
C LEU A 440 -7.32 -0.55 21.31
N GLY A 441 -6.30 -1.41 21.24
CA GLY A 441 -5.96 -2.15 20.02
C GLY A 441 -7.08 -3.07 19.53
N SER A 442 -7.72 -3.81 20.46
CA SER A 442 -8.85 -4.68 20.16
C SER A 442 -10.10 -3.89 19.80
N ALA A 443 -10.39 -2.77 20.48
CA ALA A 443 -11.49 -1.89 20.12
C ALA A 443 -11.30 -1.29 18.70
N HIS A 444 -10.09 -0.81 18.42
CA HIS A 444 -9.70 -0.35 17.09
C HIS A 444 -9.91 -1.43 16.02
N PHE A 445 -9.50 -2.66 16.29
CA PHE A 445 -9.74 -3.80 15.39
C PHE A 445 -11.22 -3.99 15.07
N TRP A 446 -12.07 -4.12 16.08
CA TRP A 446 -13.49 -4.46 15.85
C TRP A 446 -14.25 -3.36 15.12
N VAL A 447 -14.03 -2.09 15.48
CA VAL A 447 -14.65 -0.96 14.78
C VAL A 447 -14.22 -0.93 13.31
N THR A 448 -12.93 -1.15 13.05
CA THR A 448 -12.39 -1.14 11.68
C THR A 448 -12.87 -2.35 10.87
N PHE A 449 -12.93 -3.54 11.49
CA PHE A 449 -13.34 -4.78 10.83
C PHE A 449 -14.79 -4.75 10.40
N PHE A 450 -15.72 -4.47 11.32
CA PHE A 450 -17.13 -4.35 10.97
C PHE A 450 -17.39 -3.15 10.06
N GLY A 451 -16.68 -2.05 10.28
CA GLY A 451 -16.71 -0.87 9.42
C GLY A 451 -16.35 -1.17 7.97
N ALA A 452 -15.27 -1.91 7.73
CA ALA A 452 -14.83 -2.29 6.39
C ALA A 452 -15.94 -3.03 5.62
N TYR A 453 -16.57 -4.03 6.24
CA TYR A 453 -17.67 -4.77 5.62
C TYR A 453 -18.92 -3.89 5.46
N ALA A 454 -19.28 -3.08 6.45
CA ALA A 454 -20.44 -2.20 6.39
C ALA A 454 -20.32 -1.12 5.29
N ILE A 455 -19.10 -0.70 4.95
CA ILE A 455 -18.86 0.29 3.90
C ILE A 455 -18.82 -0.41 2.53
N PHE A 456 -17.96 -1.41 2.37
CA PHE A 456 -17.59 -1.90 1.04
C PHE A 456 -18.41 -3.09 0.57
N MET A 457 -18.99 -3.91 1.45
CA MET A 457 -19.86 -4.99 1.00
C MET A 457 -21.11 -4.45 0.30
N PRO A 458 -21.81 -3.42 0.82
CA PRO A 458 -22.95 -2.84 0.11
C PRO A 458 -22.58 -2.11 -1.18
N MET A 459 -21.33 -1.68 -1.36
CA MET A 459 -20.88 -1.10 -2.64
C MET A 459 -20.91 -2.13 -3.78
N HIS A 460 -20.74 -3.44 -3.52
CA HIS A 460 -20.96 -4.45 -4.56
C HIS A 460 -22.42 -4.44 -5.04
N LEU A 461 -23.40 -4.25 -4.13
CA LEU A 461 -24.82 -4.16 -4.49
C LEU A 461 -25.09 -2.91 -5.34
N LEU A 462 -24.50 -1.77 -4.97
CA LEU A 462 -24.55 -0.56 -5.80
C LEU A 462 -24.01 -0.84 -7.22
N GLY A 463 -22.89 -1.54 -7.32
CA GLY A 463 -22.29 -1.88 -8.60
C GLY A 463 -23.12 -2.84 -9.45
N ILE A 464 -23.68 -3.89 -8.84
CA ILE A 464 -24.59 -4.85 -9.50
C ILE A 464 -25.85 -4.16 -10.01
N ALA A 465 -26.31 -3.13 -9.32
CA ALA A 465 -27.46 -2.36 -9.75
C ALA A 465 -27.11 -1.26 -10.78
N GLY A 466 -25.84 -1.18 -11.22
CA GLY A 466 -25.37 -0.30 -12.28
C GLY A 466 -24.93 1.10 -11.81
N HIS A 467 -24.74 1.34 -10.51
CA HIS A 467 -24.33 2.65 -10.01
C HIS A 467 -22.88 2.98 -10.46
N PRO A 468 -22.66 4.01 -11.30
CA PRO A 468 -21.33 4.36 -11.76
C PRO A 468 -20.47 4.94 -10.65
N ARG A 469 -19.15 4.75 -10.74
CA ARG A 469 -18.17 5.43 -9.87
C ARG A 469 -17.92 6.86 -10.37
N ARG A 470 -17.35 7.72 -9.53
CA ARG A 470 -16.94 9.11 -9.86
C ARG A 470 -18.08 10.07 -10.21
N TYR A 471 -19.32 9.74 -9.85
CA TYR A 471 -20.44 10.66 -9.99
C TYR A 471 -20.55 11.51 -8.72
N SER A 472 -20.55 12.84 -8.88
CA SER A 472 -20.70 13.78 -7.75
C SER A 472 -22.14 13.92 -7.27
N GLU A 473 -23.12 13.48 -8.07
CA GLU A 473 -24.54 13.64 -7.81
C GLU A 473 -25.30 12.33 -8.04
N LEU A 474 -26.34 12.09 -7.22
CA LEU A 474 -27.17 10.88 -7.26
C LEU A 474 -28.53 11.10 -7.94
N THR A 475 -28.95 12.34 -8.17
CA THR A 475 -30.32 12.73 -8.53
C THR A 475 -30.57 12.91 -10.03
N GLY A 476 -29.53 13.00 -10.85
CA GLY A 476 -29.67 13.19 -12.31
C GLY A 476 -30.17 11.97 -13.08
N VAL A 477 -30.20 10.79 -12.45
CA VAL A 477 -30.61 9.52 -13.08
C VAL A 477 -31.48 8.71 -12.13
N GLN A 478 -32.70 8.34 -12.55
CA GLN A 478 -33.73 7.75 -11.68
C GLN A 478 -33.26 6.47 -10.97
N TYR A 479 -32.58 5.55 -11.67
CA TYR A 479 -32.12 4.30 -11.05
C TYR A 479 -31.00 4.52 -10.03
N VAL A 480 -30.16 5.55 -10.22
CA VAL A 480 -29.10 5.94 -9.26
C VAL A 480 -29.75 6.57 -8.02
N ALA A 481 -30.74 7.44 -8.22
CA ALA A 481 -31.48 8.08 -7.14
C ALA A 481 -32.17 7.07 -6.21
N ALA A 482 -32.69 5.97 -6.77
CA ALA A 482 -33.31 4.89 -6.00
C ALA A 482 -32.34 4.21 -5.00
N MET A 483 -31.02 4.35 -5.19
CA MET A 483 -30.00 3.80 -4.30
C MET A 483 -29.49 4.77 -3.24
N ALA A 484 -30.02 6.00 -3.18
CA ALA A 484 -29.63 6.99 -2.18
C ALA A 484 -29.69 6.49 -0.73
N PRO A 485 -30.68 5.68 -0.29
CA PRO A 485 -30.68 5.13 1.07
C PRO A 485 -29.45 4.26 1.39
N LEU A 486 -28.96 3.49 0.41
CA LEU A 486 -27.77 2.67 0.59
C LEU A 486 -26.50 3.53 0.66
N GLN A 487 -26.43 4.59 -0.13
CA GLN A 487 -25.35 5.58 -0.02
C GLN A 487 -25.34 6.29 1.34
N GLN A 488 -26.52 6.62 1.90
CA GLN A 488 -26.64 7.18 3.24
C GLN A 488 -26.11 6.22 4.31
N PHE A 489 -26.51 4.94 4.25
CA PHE A 489 -26.00 3.90 5.14
C PHE A 489 -24.47 3.79 5.08
N ILE A 490 -23.91 3.67 3.87
CA ILE A 490 -22.46 3.57 3.66
C ILE A 490 -21.75 4.83 4.21
N THR A 491 -22.33 6.02 4.04
CA THR A 491 -21.76 7.26 4.57
C THR A 491 -21.77 7.29 6.10
N ALA A 492 -22.86 6.86 6.75
CA ALA A 492 -22.91 6.74 8.20
C ALA A 492 -21.86 5.72 8.72
N ALA A 493 -21.77 4.55 8.08
CA ALA A 493 -20.76 3.54 8.41
C ALA A 493 -19.33 4.08 8.22
N ALA A 494 -19.07 4.85 7.15
CA ALA A 494 -17.78 5.49 6.90
C ALA A 494 -17.42 6.51 7.99
N ILE A 495 -18.35 7.38 8.40
CA ILE A 495 -18.14 8.35 9.48
C ILE A 495 -17.78 7.62 10.78
N ILE A 496 -18.54 6.60 11.17
CA ILE A 496 -18.29 5.82 12.39
C ILE A 496 -16.91 5.15 12.34
N THR A 497 -16.58 4.53 11.21
CA THR A 497 -15.31 3.80 11.03
C THR A 497 -14.11 4.74 11.06
N ILE A 498 -14.22 5.91 10.42
CA ILE A 498 -13.18 6.96 10.40
C ILE A 498 -12.98 7.54 11.81
N CYS A 499 -14.06 7.86 12.53
CA CYS A 499 -13.97 8.28 13.93
C CYS A 499 -13.33 7.18 14.81
N GLY A 500 -13.61 5.92 14.52
CA GLY A 500 -12.96 4.77 15.17
C GLY A 500 -11.44 4.75 15.03
N GLN A 501 -10.88 5.35 13.97
CA GLN A 501 -9.42 5.44 13.79
C GLN A 501 -8.75 6.35 14.83
N LEU A 502 -9.51 7.22 15.51
CA LEU A 502 -8.99 7.98 16.66
C LEU A 502 -8.51 7.06 17.77
N LEU A 503 -9.11 5.87 17.94
CA LEU A 503 -8.64 4.86 18.91
C LEU A 503 -7.20 4.44 18.61
N PHE A 504 -6.87 4.25 17.33
CA PHE A 504 -5.51 3.94 16.90
C PHE A 504 -4.56 5.10 17.14
N LEU A 505 -4.92 6.32 16.72
CA LEU A 505 -4.05 7.49 16.90
C LEU A 505 -3.76 7.75 18.38
N ILE A 506 -4.80 7.72 19.23
CA ILE A 506 -4.65 7.87 20.67
C ILE A 506 -3.72 6.78 21.22
N ASN A 507 -3.97 5.51 20.87
CA ASN A 507 -3.15 4.40 21.34
C ASN A 507 -1.69 4.53 20.89
N PHE A 508 -1.46 4.87 19.62
CA PHE A 508 -0.14 5.04 19.01
C PHE A 508 0.67 6.15 19.70
N PHE A 509 0.13 7.36 19.76
CA PHE A 509 0.84 8.50 20.34
C PHE A 509 0.95 8.38 21.86
N TRP A 510 -0.09 7.93 22.56
CA TRP A 510 -0.02 7.72 24.01
C TRP A 510 1.03 6.68 24.38
N SER A 511 1.00 5.52 23.72
CA SER A 511 1.89 4.41 24.04
C SER A 511 3.36 4.72 23.75
N MET A 512 3.64 5.60 22.80
CA MET A 512 5.00 6.07 22.49
C MET A 512 5.67 6.74 23.71
N PHE A 513 4.88 7.42 24.54
CA PHE A 513 5.41 8.14 25.71
C PHE A 513 5.12 7.43 27.04
N LYS A 514 3.98 6.73 27.13
CA LYS A 514 3.44 6.20 28.39
C LYS A 514 3.19 4.68 28.38
N GLY A 515 3.44 4.00 27.26
CA GLY A 515 3.32 2.54 27.18
C GLY A 515 4.33 1.83 28.08
N ALA A 516 4.02 0.61 28.53
CA ALA A 516 4.95 -0.19 29.33
C ALA A 516 6.27 -0.42 28.57
N ALA A 517 7.41 -0.44 29.27
CA ALA A 517 8.70 -0.71 28.64
C ALA A 517 8.70 -2.10 27.99
N ALA A 518 9.21 -2.18 26.76
CA ALA A 518 9.29 -3.44 26.04
C ALA A 518 10.67 -4.08 26.21
N GLY A 519 10.69 -5.40 26.41
CA GLY A 519 11.91 -6.20 26.30
C GLY A 519 12.41 -6.31 24.85
N ALA A 520 13.54 -6.99 24.67
CA ALA A 520 14.12 -7.23 23.35
C ALA A 520 13.19 -8.02 22.43
N ASN A 521 12.53 -9.07 22.97
CA ASN A 521 11.64 -9.99 22.24
C ASN A 521 10.33 -10.26 23.04
N PRO A 522 9.38 -9.30 23.08
CA PRO A 522 8.14 -9.45 23.84
C PRO A 522 7.19 -10.50 23.26
N TRP A 523 7.45 -10.96 22.03
CA TRP A 523 6.57 -11.88 21.30
C TRP A 523 7.11 -13.30 21.19
N GLU A 524 8.33 -13.55 21.70
CA GLU A 524 9.03 -14.83 21.52
C GLU A 524 9.09 -15.22 20.04
N CYS A 525 9.40 -14.24 19.19
CA CYS A 525 9.58 -14.41 17.75
C CYS A 525 10.97 -14.96 17.45
N THR A 526 11.09 -15.74 16.39
CA THR A 526 12.30 -16.50 16.00
C THR A 526 13.31 -15.73 15.15
N THR A 527 12.93 -14.58 14.59
CA THR A 527 13.75 -13.85 13.61
C THR A 527 14.72 -12.85 14.24
N LEU A 528 15.78 -12.52 13.49
CA LEU A 528 16.96 -11.81 14.00
C LEU A 528 16.70 -10.39 14.53
N GLU A 529 15.67 -9.68 14.08
CA GLU A 529 15.39 -8.33 14.59
C GLU A 529 15.03 -8.33 16.09
N TRP A 530 14.62 -9.49 16.62
CA TRP A 530 14.26 -9.69 18.02
C TRP A 530 15.42 -10.14 18.91
N THR A 531 16.62 -10.35 18.37
CA THR A 531 17.84 -10.55 19.20
C THR A 531 18.40 -9.21 19.69
N LEU A 532 18.09 -8.12 19.00
CA LEU A 532 18.50 -6.76 19.39
C LEU A 532 17.59 -6.16 20.48
N PRO A 533 18.08 -5.17 21.24
CA PRO A 533 17.26 -4.36 22.14
C PRO A 533 16.06 -3.67 21.45
N SER A 534 15.18 -3.10 22.25
CA SER A 534 13.98 -2.38 21.80
C SER A 534 13.98 -0.96 22.40
N PRO A 535 14.23 0.12 21.62
CA PRO A 535 14.60 0.11 20.21
C PRO A 535 16.04 -0.38 19.95
N PRO A 536 16.38 -0.83 18.73
CA PRO A 536 17.74 -1.23 18.37
C PRO A 536 18.72 -0.05 18.43
N PRO A 537 19.99 -0.30 18.77
CA PRO A 537 21.02 0.72 18.69
C PRO A 537 21.30 1.13 17.23
N ARG A 538 21.91 2.30 17.03
CA ARG A 538 22.17 2.87 15.69
C ARG A 538 22.97 1.91 14.82
N GLU A 539 24.01 1.31 15.39
CA GLU A 539 24.92 0.36 14.78
C GLU A 539 24.27 -0.98 14.42
N GLY A 540 23.04 -1.27 14.85
CA GLY A 540 22.38 -2.54 14.60
C GLY A 540 23.17 -3.70 15.21
N PHE A 541 23.73 -4.57 14.36
CA PHE A 541 24.61 -5.67 14.76
C PHE A 541 26.10 -5.29 14.83
N GLY A 542 26.46 -4.06 14.45
CA GLY A 542 27.85 -3.60 14.41
C GLY A 542 28.75 -4.52 13.58
N ASN A 543 29.88 -4.91 14.16
CA ASN A 543 30.83 -5.87 13.58
C ASN A 543 30.54 -7.33 13.97
N GLN A 544 29.47 -7.59 14.74
CA GLN A 544 29.12 -8.89 15.28
C GLN A 544 27.82 -9.41 14.63
N SER A 545 27.85 -9.61 13.32
CA SER A 545 26.71 -10.18 12.61
C SER A 545 26.42 -11.61 13.11
N PRO A 546 25.15 -11.95 13.41
CA PRO A 546 24.79 -13.27 13.94
C PRO A 546 24.98 -14.35 12.87
N LEU A 547 25.41 -15.55 13.26
CA LEU A 547 25.47 -16.70 12.36
C LEU A 547 24.12 -17.42 12.37
N VAL A 548 23.52 -17.64 11.19
CA VAL A 548 22.20 -18.28 11.07
C VAL A 548 22.35 -19.78 10.88
N TYR A 549 21.73 -20.54 11.78
CA TYR A 549 21.71 -22.01 11.75
C TYR A 549 20.35 -22.55 11.30
N GLN A 550 19.26 -21.88 11.71
CA GLN A 550 17.89 -22.36 11.58
C GLN A 550 17.04 -21.61 10.53
N GLY A 551 15.86 -22.15 10.21
CA GLY A 551 14.83 -21.46 9.44
C GLY A 551 14.19 -20.31 10.21
N ALA A 552 13.50 -19.42 9.50
CA ALA A 552 12.87 -18.24 10.10
C ALA A 552 11.67 -18.52 11.02
N TYR A 553 11.15 -19.75 11.05
CA TYR A 553 9.87 -20.10 11.68
C TYR A 553 9.94 -21.38 12.53
N GLU A 554 11.07 -21.61 13.22
CA GLU A 554 11.25 -22.78 14.09
C GLU A 554 10.46 -22.63 15.40
N TYR A 555 9.16 -22.93 15.33
CA TYR A 555 8.27 -23.04 16.49
C TYR A 555 7.92 -24.50 16.77
N SER A 556 7.70 -24.85 18.04
CA SER A 556 7.29 -26.18 18.50
C SER A 556 8.20 -27.31 17.98
N VAL A 557 9.51 -27.05 17.91
CA VAL A 557 10.52 -28.03 17.46
C VAL A 557 10.60 -29.18 18.48
N PRO A 558 10.42 -30.45 18.07
CA PRO A 558 10.53 -31.59 18.97
C PRO A 558 11.88 -31.62 19.71
N GLY A 559 11.84 -31.83 21.03
CA GLY A 559 13.05 -31.90 21.86
C GLY A 559 13.68 -30.54 22.23
N ALA A 560 13.18 -29.41 21.71
CA ALA A 560 13.65 -28.09 22.13
C ALA A 560 13.16 -27.73 23.55
N SER A 561 13.99 -27.02 24.32
CA SER A 561 13.66 -26.59 25.68
C SER A 561 12.60 -25.48 25.74
N LYS A 562 12.39 -24.77 24.62
CA LYS A 562 11.38 -23.72 24.45
C LYS A 562 10.50 -24.05 23.26
N ASP A 563 9.31 -23.45 23.22
CA ASP A 563 8.39 -23.58 22.08
C ASP A 563 8.85 -22.82 20.82
N PHE A 564 10.05 -22.24 20.83
CA PHE A 564 10.66 -21.56 19.68
C PHE A 564 12.19 -21.63 19.73
N LEU A 565 12.83 -21.65 18.56
CA LEU A 565 14.28 -21.53 18.39
C LEU A 565 14.60 -20.29 17.54
N MET A 566 15.48 -19.44 18.05
CA MET A 566 15.99 -18.30 17.28
C MET A 566 16.80 -18.76 16.07
N GLN A 567 16.81 -17.98 14.99
CA GLN A 567 17.60 -18.26 13.79
C GLN A 567 19.10 -18.42 14.06
N ASP A 568 19.63 -17.74 15.08
CA ASP A 568 21.03 -17.78 15.52
C ASP A 568 21.31 -18.78 16.64
N SER A 569 20.32 -19.61 17.01
CA SER A 569 20.49 -20.67 18.00
C SER A 569 21.30 -21.84 17.42
N THR A 570 22.31 -22.28 18.16
CA THR A 570 23.11 -23.48 17.83
C THR A 570 22.38 -24.79 18.18
N ALA A 571 21.24 -24.73 18.87
CA ALA A 571 20.44 -25.92 19.18
C ALA A 571 19.94 -26.55 17.88
N THR A 572 20.31 -27.81 17.62
CA THR A 572 19.86 -28.57 16.46
C THR A 572 18.43 -29.08 16.67
N PRO A 573 17.50 -28.85 15.72
CA PRO A 573 16.32 -29.69 15.56
C PRO A 573 16.82 -31.13 15.38
N GLN A 574 16.35 -32.07 16.20
CA GLN A 574 16.63 -33.50 15.98
C GLN A 574 15.90 -34.02 14.75
#